data_AF-A0A5E4IH66-F1
#
_entry.id   AF-A0A5E4IH66-F1
#
_cell.length_a   1.000
_cell.length_b   1.000
_cell.length_c   1.000
_cell.angle_alpha   90.00
_cell.angle_beta   90.00
_cell.angle_gamma   90.00
#
_symmetry.space_group_name_H-M   'P 1'
#
loop_
_entity.id
_entity.type
_entity.pdbx_description
1 polymer ?
#
loop_
_entity_poly.entity_id
_entity_poly.type
_entity_poly.pdbx_seq_one_letter_code
_entity_poly.pdbx_strand_id
1 'polypeptide(L)'
;MNIGPRIPGFSIQPIKLENGRYIIIIRIPKSWASPHMVTLELRDHERFFSRTSSGKYPLDVSELRTAFVLSETIAERIKNFRNDRISNILSGETPVPMDDNPKIILHVIPFTAFDISKTLPTSSLTEISRKIHPIFHITAYHYRYNLDGYLAYRDEPSDGYLQLFRNGIIEVVGPAASKEEKLIPAIDYGAQIHDSLPIYISALKDIGLSPPFLIALSLIGVRNCTIFVPRHHPLPNQKIDRDLLLLPEILIEQFDFDLDRLLKQPLDALWNASGYDKSPQFDDSEKWRDYPSS
;
A
#
# COMPACT_ATOMS: atom_id res chain seq x y z
N MET A 1 -2.40 9.47 31.39
CA MET A 1 -3.37 8.56 30.72
C MET A 1 -2.80 8.22 29.36
N ASN A 2 -2.53 6.94 29.12
CA ASN A 2 -1.88 6.48 27.91
C ASN A 2 -2.76 5.44 27.20
N ILE A 3 -2.78 5.44 25.87
CA ILE A 3 -3.59 4.52 25.07
C ILE A 3 -2.65 3.68 24.21
N GLY A 4 -2.76 2.36 24.35
CA GLY A 4 -1.91 1.38 23.66
C GLY A 4 -2.74 0.25 23.04
N PRO A 5 -2.56 -0.12 21.76
CA PRO A 5 -1.77 0.57 20.74
C PRO A 5 -2.24 2.03 20.54
N ARG A 6 -1.44 2.89 19.90
CA ARG A 6 -1.91 4.27 19.61
C ARG A 6 -3.06 4.21 18.60
N ILE A 7 -3.98 5.16 18.68
CA ILE A 7 -5.07 5.29 17.70
C ILE A 7 -4.54 6.10 16.52
N PRO A 8 -4.38 5.51 15.33
CA PRO A 8 -3.92 6.26 14.16
C PRO A 8 -5.06 7.10 13.54
N GLY A 9 -4.70 8.21 12.90
CA GLY A 9 -5.62 8.97 12.03
C GLY A 9 -6.74 9.75 12.73
N PHE A 10 -6.65 10.05 14.03
CA PHE A 10 -7.62 10.95 14.68
C PHE A 10 -7.36 12.41 14.28
N SER A 11 -8.42 13.20 14.12
CA SER A 11 -8.32 14.63 13.82
C SER A 11 -8.96 15.47 14.93
N ILE A 12 -8.30 16.56 15.31
CA ILE A 12 -8.80 17.52 16.29
C ILE A 12 -8.94 18.87 15.60
N GLN A 13 -10.15 19.43 15.60
CA GLN A 13 -10.44 20.72 15.02
C GLN A 13 -11.14 21.64 16.04
N PRO A 14 -10.53 22.77 16.43
CA PRO A 14 -11.19 23.79 17.21
C PRO A 14 -12.06 24.68 16.31
N ILE A 15 -13.30 24.92 16.72
CA ILE A 15 -14.24 25.83 16.06
C ILE A 15 -14.53 26.97 17.03
N LYS A 16 -14.16 28.20 16.63
CA LYS A 16 -14.47 29.40 17.40
C LYS A 16 -15.93 29.79 17.19
N LEU A 17 -16.66 29.98 18.27
CA LEU A 17 -18.04 30.45 18.30
C LEU A 17 -18.08 31.98 18.30
N GLU A 18 -19.19 32.54 17.86
CA GLU A 18 -19.43 34.00 17.83
C GLU A 18 -19.31 34.65 19.22
N ASN A 19 -19.64 33.91 20.28
CA ASN A 19 -19.51 34.35 21.67
C ASN A 19 -18.07 34.25 22.23
N GLY A 20 -17.08 33.98 21.37
CA GLY A 20 -15.66 33.89 21.74
C GLY A 20 -15.25 32.56 22.39
N ARG A 21 -16.18 31.61 22.59
CA ARG A 21 -15.87 30.25 23.09
C ARG A 21 -15.39 29.34 21.97
N TYR A 22 -14.87 28.17 22.32
CA TYR A 22 -14.41 27.17 21.35
C TYR A 22 -15.15 25.85 21.54
N ILE A 23 -15.50 25.18 20.43
CA ILE A 23 -15.89 23.77 20.39
C ILE A 23 -14.71 22.99 19.85
N ILE A 24 -14.34 21.89 20.50
CA ILE A 24 -13.30 20.98 19.98
C ILE A 24 -14.00 19.76 19.39
N ILE A 25 -13.89 19.59 18.07
CA ILE A 25 -14.34 18.37 17.40
C ILE A 25 -13.17 17.40 17.33
N ILE A 26 -13.35 16.22 17.91
CA ILE A 26 -12.38 15.11 17.84
C ILE A 26 -13.03 13.99 17.03
N ARG A 27 -12.52 13.73 15.83
CA ARG A 27 -12.95 12.61 14.99
C ARG A 27 -11.98 11.46 15.17
N ILE A 28 -12.49 10.32 15.65
CA ILE A 28 -11.71 9.10 15.85
C ILE A 28 -12.21 8.07 14.82
N PRO A 29 -11.38 7.67 13.83
CA PRO A 29 -11.76 6.61 12.90
C PRO A 29 -11.81 5.25 13.60
N LYS A 30 -12.45 4.25 12.96
CA LYS A 30 -12.31 2.85 13.39
C LYS A 30 -10.83 2.50 13.32
N SER A 31 -10.27 2.05 14.43
CA SER A 31 -8.88 1.62 14.48
C SER A 31 -8.77 0.12 14.29
N TRP A 32 -7.75 -0.29 13.53
CA TRP A 32 -7.48 -1.68 13.17
C TRP A 32 -6.43 -2.33 14.06
N ALA A 33 -5.73 -1.52 14.87
CA ALA A 33 -4.98 -1.97 16.03
C ALA A 33 -5.89 -2.15 17.27
N SER A 34 -7.20 -2.24 17.05
CA SER A 34 -8.19 -2.56 18.09
C SER A 34 -7.98 -4.00 18.59
N PRO A 35 -8.26 -4.29 19.87
CA PRO A 35 -8.74 -3.37 20.88
C PRO A 35 -7.64 -2.48 21.47
N HIS A 36 -7.99 -1.22 21.81
CA HIS A 36 -7.08 -0.27 22.46
C HIS A 36 -7.25 -0.32 23.98
N MET A 37 -6.14 -0.48 24.68
CA MET A 37 -6.07 -0.43 26.13
C MET A 37 -5.88 1.01 26.58
N VAL A 38 -6.69 1.43 27.55
CA VAL A 38 -6.48 2.65 28.30
C VAL A 38 -5.71 2.31 29.57
N THR A 39 -4.60 3.00 29.79
CA THR A 39 -3.79 2.92 31.00
C THR A 39 -3.84 4.26 31.73
N LEU A 40 -4.22 4.23 33.01
CA LEU A 40 -4.19 5.39 33.90
C LEU A 40 -2.95 5.28 34.80
N GLU A 41 -2.24 6.38 35.01
CA GLU A 41 -1.00 6.43 35.82
C GLU A 41 -1.23 6.11 37.31
N LEU A 42 -2.49 6.06 37.74
CA LEU A 42 -2.90 5.51 39.03
C LEU A 42 -3.03 3.99 38.88
N ARG A 43 -2.17 3.26 39.60
CA ARG A 43 -1.89 1.81 39.54
C ARG A 43 -3.13 0.91 39.30
N ASP A 44 -2.94 -0.13 38.48
CA ASP A 44 -3.83 -1.30 38.23
C ASP A 44 -5.17 -1.06 37.49
N HIS A 45 -5.25 -0.03 36.65
CA HIS A 45 -6.41 0.22 35.81
C HIS A 45 -6.07 0.19 34.32
N GLU A 46 -5.65 -0.99 33.86
CA GLU A 46 -5.53 -1.35 32.45
C GLU A 46 -6.86 -1.92 31.98
N ARG A 47 -7.60 -1.20 31.14
CA ARG A 47 -8.90 -1.65 30.64
C ARG A 47 -9.09 -1.34 29.18
N PHE A 48 -9.69 -2.29 28.47
CA PHE A 48 -10.20 -2.07 27.13
C PHE A 48 -11.65 -1.65 27.22
N PHE A 49 -12.03 -0.64 26.44
CA PHE A 49 -13.38 -0.08 26.46
C PHE A 49 -14.01 -0.15 25.07
N SER A 50 -15.32 -0.37 25.05
CA SER A 50 -16.15 -0.24 23.86
C SER A 50 -17.25 0.80 24.08
N ARG A 51 -17.88 1.21 22.98
CA ARG A 51 -18.92 2.23 22.98
C ARG A 51 -20.16 1.72 22.26
N THR A 52 -21.30 1.86 22.91
CA THR A 52 -22.63 1.66 22.32
C THR A 52 -23.36 3.00 22.22
N SER A 53 -24.55 3.01 21.63
CA SER A 53 -25.46 4.16 21.64
C SER A 53 -25.80 4.64 23.06
N SER A 54 -25.69 3.76 24.06
CA SER A 54 -26.06 4.02 25.46
C SER A 54 -24.90 4.44 26.36
N GLY A 55 -23.64 4.36 25.92
CA GLY A 55 -22.50 4.75 26.75
C GLY A 55 -21.18 4.05 26.43
N LYS A 56 -20.21 4.19 27.34
CA LYS A 56 -18.91 3.51 27.31
C LYS A 56 -18.89 2.42 28.38
N TYR A 57 -18.35 1.24 28.08
CA TYR A 57 -18.25 0.13 29.03
C TYR A 57 -16.94 -0.65 28.83
N PRO A 58 -16.38 -1.29 29.88
CA PRO A 58 -15.22 -2.16 29.73
C PRO A 58 -15.62 -3.43 28.99
N LEU A 59 -14.81 -3.86 28.01
CA LEU A 59 -15.01 -5.10 27.28
C LEU A 59 -14.85 -6.31 28.20
N ASP A 60 -15.70 -7.32 28.04
CA ASP A 60 -15.53 -8.61 28.69
C ASP A 60 -14.54 -9.53 27.93
N VAL A 61 -14.22 -10.70 28.49
CA VAL A 61 -13.27 -11.65 27.89
C VAL A 61 -13.71 -12.16 26.52
N SER A 62 -15.02 -12.36 26.31
CA SER A 62 -15.59 -12.84 25.05
C SER A 62 -15.54 -11.75 23.98
N GLU A 63 -15.87 -10.51 24.35
CA GLU A 63 -15.79 -9.37 23.45
C GLU A 63 -14.34 -9.00 23.14
N LEU A 64 -13.43 -9.12 24.12
CA LEU A 64 -11.98 -8.98 23.90
C LEU A 64 -11.47 -10.01 22.91
N ARG A 65 -11.81 -11.29 23.11
CA ARG A 65 -11.45 -12.36 22.18
C ARG A 65 -12.00 -12.08 20.78
N THR A 66 -13.24 -11.63 20.70
CA THR A 66 -13.87 -11.25 19.42
C THR A 66 -13.13 -10.09 18.76
N ALA A 67 -12.77 -9.05 19.52
CA ALA A 67 -12.04 -7.89 19.01
C ALA A 67 -10.64 -8.26 18.49
N PHE A 68 -9.90 -9.12 19.20
CA PHE A 68 -8.60 -9.62 18.74
C PHE A 68 -8.72 -10.53 17.51
N VAL A 69 -9.68 -11.45 17.48
CA VAL A 69 -9.95 -12.33 16.33
C VAL A 69 -10.30 -11.53 15.09
N LEU A 70 -11.10 -10.46 15.22
CA LEU A 70 -11.43 -9.58 14.09
C LEU A 70 -10.19 -8.91 13.48
N SER A 71 -9.22 -8.50 14.31
CA SER A 71 -7.96 -7.92 13.83
C SER A 71 -7.03 -8.96 13.20
N GLU A 72 -6.95 -10.16 13.78
CA GLU A 72 -6.19 -11.30 13.24
C GLU A 72 -6.75 -11.76 11.87
N THR A 73 -8.07 -11.69 11.68
CA THR A 73 -8.69 -12.04 10.39
C THR A 73 -8.35 -11.10 9.24
N ILE A 74 -7.98 -9.84 9.49
CA ILE A 74 -7.73 -8.88 8.42
C ILE A 74 -6.32 -9.02 7.86
N ALA A 75 -5.33 -9.17 8.72
CA ALA A 75 -3.96 -9.44 8.29
C ALA A 75 -3.92 -10.73 7.44
N GLU A 76 -4.62 -11.78 7.89
CA GLU A 76 -4.72 -13.02 7.14
C GLU A 76 -5.48 -12.85 5.81
N ARG A 77 -6.56 -12.06 5.78
CA ARG A 77 -7.28 -11.74 4.53
C ARG A 77 -6.43 -10.96 3.54
N ILE A 78 -5.65 -9.98 4.00
CA ILE A 78 -4.73 -9.21 3.16
C ILE A 78 -3.66 -10.13 2.57
N LYS A 79 -3.07 -10.99 3.41
CA LYS A 79 -2.07 -11.97 3.00
C LYS A 79 -2.64 -12.94 1.97
N ASN A 80 -3.83 -13.48 2.21
CA ASN A 80 -4.50 -14.39 1.28
C ASN A 80 -4.82 -13.70 -0.04
N PHE A 81 -5.39 -12.50 0.00
CA PHE A 81 -5.62 -11.71 -1.21
C PHE A 81 -4.34 -11.55 -2.03
N ARG A 82 -3.23 -11.14 -1.39
CA ARG A 82 -1.95 -10.98 -2.10
C ARG A 82 -1.42 -12.28 -2.68
N ASN A 83 -1.48 -13.37 -1.92
CA ASN A 83 -1.04 -14.68 -2.39
C ASN A 83 -1.88 -15.15 -3.59
N ASP A 84 -3.20 -14.99 -3.53
CA ASP A 84 -4.12 -15.34 -4.60
C ASP A 84 -3.81 -14.50 -5.85
N ARG A 85 -3.63 -13.18 -5.71
CA ARG A 85 -3.27 -12.30 -6.83
C ARG A 85 -1.94 -12.69 -7.46
N ILE A 86 -0.91 -12.94 -6.66
CA ILE A 86 0.41 -13.35 -7.15
C ILE A 86 0.31 -14.71 -7.87
N SER A 87 -0.44 -15.66 -7.33
CA SER A 87 -0.68 -16.97 -7.96
C SER A 87 -1.40 -16.84 -9.30
N ASN A 88 -2.42 -15.99 -9.37
CA ASN A 88 -3.15 -15.73 -10.61
C ASN A 88 -2.24 -15.09 -11.67
N ILE A 89 -1.41 -14.11 -11.29
CA ILE A 89 -0.46 -13.49 -12.23
C ILE A 89 0.59 -14.51 -12.70
N LEU A 90 1.10 -15.37 -11.81
CA LEU A 90 2.06 -16.44 -12.17
C LEU A 90 1.47 -17.48 -13.13
N SER A 91 0.16 -17.75 -13.04
CA SER A 91 -0.55 -18.69 -13.90
C SER A 91 -1.11 -18.05 -15.18
N GLY A 92 -0.93 -16.74 -15.36
CA GLY A 92 -1.49 -16.01 -16.51
C GLY A 92 -2.99 -15.73 -16.41
N GLU A 93 -3.61 -15.97 -15.25
CA GLU A 93 -5.00 -15.64 -14.95
C GLU A 93 -5.16 -14.14 -14.61
N THR A 94 -4.72 -13.28 -15.53
CA THR A 94 -4.75 -11.82 -15.39
C THR A 94 -5.99 -11.21 -16.07
N PRO A 95 -6.42 -9.99 -15.68
CA PRO A 95 -7.60 -9.34 -16.28
C PRO A 95 -7.47 -9.02 -17.78
N VAL A 96 -6.25 -9.08 -18.30
CA VAL A 96 -5.84 -8.92 -19.68
C VAL A 96 -4.71 -9.91 -19.96
N PRO A 97 -4.63 -10.57 -21.13
CA PRO A 97 -3.49 -11.41 -21.46
C PRO A 97 -2.19 -10.62 -21.35
N MET A 98 -1.18 -11.18 -20.67
CA MET A 98 0.11 -10.52 -20.50
C MET A 98 1.20 -11.25 -21.25
N ASP A 99 2.29 -10.54 -21.57
CA ASP A 99 3.52 -11.20 -21.99
C ASP A 99 4.09 -12.08 -20.86
N ASP A 100 5.10 -12.87 -21.16
CA ASP A 100 5.76 -13.72 -20.16
C ASP A 100 6.96 -13.03 -19.48
N ASN A 101 7.16 -11.72 -19.65
CA ASN A 101 8.29 -11.02 -19.03
C ASN A 101 8.20 -11.09 -17.50
N PRO A 102 9.34 -11.03 -16.78
CA PRO A 102 9.34 -10.77 -15.34
C PRO A 102 8.45 -9.57 -15.01
N LYS A 103 7.71 -9.63 -13.90
CA LYS A 103 6.71 -8.60 -13.54
C LYS A 103 7.00 -7.98 -12.19
N ILE A 104 6.70 -6.68 -12.08
CA ILE A 104 6.67 -5.93 -10.82
C ILE A 104 5.21 -5.63 -10.50
N ILE A 105 4.84 -5.81 -9.23
CA ILE A 105 3.47 -5.73 -8.75
C ILE A 105 3.44 -4.80 -7.55
N LEU A 106 2.68 -3.71 -7.66
CA LEU A 106 2.37 -2.81 -6.56
C LEU A 106 0.92 -3.03 -6.13
N HIS A 107 0.72 -3.39 -4.86
CA HIS A 107 -0.59 -3.42 -4.23
C HIS A 107 -0.72 -2.26 -3.24
N VAL A 108 -1.80 -1.49 -3.36
CA VAL A 108 -2.27 -0.53 -2.35
C VAL A 108 -3.59 -1.05 -1.80
N ILE A 109 -3.57 -1.51 -0.54
CA ILE A 109 -4.66 -2.26 0.07
C ILE A 109 -5.20 -1.47 1.27
N PRO A 110 -6.36 -0.81 1.15
CA PRO A 110 -7.06 -0.27 2.31
C PRO A 110 -7.49 -1.41 3.23
N PHE A 111 -7.31 -1.26 4.55
CA PHE A 111 -7.80 -2.28 5.50
C PHE A 111 -9.33 -2.42 5.45
N THR A 112 -10.02 -1.34 5.08
CA THR A 112 -11.47 -1.33 4.84
C THR A 112 -11.92 -2.19 3.65
N ALA A 113 -11.01 -2.66 2.78
CA ALA A 113 -11.35 -3.44 1.59
C ALA A 113 -11.94 -4.82 1.88
N PHE A 114 -11.81 -5.30 3.13
CA PHE A 114 -12.32 -6.60 3.56
C PHE A 114 -13.55 -6.49 4.48
N ASP A 115 -14.08 -5.29 4.68
CA ASP A 115 -15.38 -5.10 5.34
C ASP A 115 -16.49 -5.60 4.39
N ILE A 116 -17.26 -6.60 4.82
CA ILE A 116 -18.30 -7.31 4.03
C ILE A 116 -19.33 -6.36 3.38
N SER A 117 -19.52 -5.16 3.91
CA SER A 117 -20.53 -4.19 3.45
C SER A 117 -19.99 -3.07 2.56
N LYS A 118 -18.70 -3.03 2.23
CA LYS A 118 -18.10 -1.93 1.47
C LYS A 118 -17.77 -2.33 0.04
N THR A 119 -18.68 -1.98 -0.86
CA THR A 119 -18.43 -1.96 -2.30
C THR A 119 -18.54 -0.52 -2.78
N LEU A 120 -17.52 -0.03 -3.47
CA LEU A 120 -17.49 1.28 -4.07
C LEU A 120 -18.50 1.36 -5.22
N PRO A 121 -19.35 2.40 -5.27
CA PRO A 121 -20.20 2.62 -6.42
C PRO A 121 -19.35 2.98 -7.64
N THR A 122 -19.88 2.70 -8.84
CA THR A 122 -19.16 2.97 -10.10
C THR A 122 -18.76 4.45 -10.26
N SER A 123 -19.52 5.37 -9.66
CA SER A 123 -19.18 6.81 -9.61
C SER A 123 -17.85 7.06 -8.89
N SER A 124 -17.61 6.41 -7.75
CA SER A 124 -16.34 6.49 -7.02
C SER A 124 -15.18 5.91 -7.82
N LEU A 125 -15.42 4.80 -8.54
CA LEU A 125 -14.41 4.22 -9.44
C LEU A 125 -14.03 5.20 -10.55
N THR A 126 -15.03 5.86 -11.14
CA THR A 126 -14.83 6.85 -12.22
C THR A 126 -14.07 8.09 -11.72
N GLU A 127 -14.30 8.49 -10.47
CA GLU A 127 -13.59 9.61 -9.87
C GLU A 127 -12.11 9.28 -9.62
N ILE A 128 -11.84 8.12 -9.02
CA ILE A 128 -10.47 7.64 -8.78
C ILE A 128 -9.73 7.47 -10.11
N SER A 129 -10.36 6.83 -11.10
CA SER A 129 -9.72 6.48 -12.38
C SER A 129 -9.28 7.69 -13.20
N ARG A 130 -9.75 8.90 -12.89
CA ARG A 130 -9.28 10.15 -13.51
C ARG A 130 -7.99 10.68 -12.90
N LYS A 131 -7.64 10.23 -11.70
CA LYS A 131 -6.48 10.69 -10.92
C LYS A 131 -5.34 9.68 -10.97
N ILE A 132 -5.67 8.40 -10.87
CA ILE A 132 -4.66 7.33 -10.87
C ILE A 132 -4.35 6.90 -12.29
N HIS A 133 -3.06 6.69 -12.55
CA HIS A 133 -2.53 6.25 -13.83
C HIS A 133 -1.67 5.01 -13.59
N PRO A 134 -1.64 4.05 -14.52
CA PRO A 134 -0.69 2.95 -14.45
C PRO A 134 0.75 3.48 -14.46
N ILE A 135 1.66 2.77 -13.80
CA ILE A 135 3.10 3.07 -13.74
C ILE A 135 3.91 1.90 -14.30
N PHE A 136 5.23 1.94 -14.19
CA PHE A 136 6.18 0.99 -14.75
C PHE A 136 6.25 1.07 -16.29
N HIS A 137 6.45 2.30 -16.78
CA HIS A 137 6.57 2.66 -18.21
C HIS A 137 5.30 2.45 -19.05
N ILE A 138 4.13 2.53 -18.41
CA ILE A 138 2.82 2.48 -19.09
C ILE A 138 2.35 3.92 -19.38
N THR A 139 2.66 4.42 -20.57
CA THR A 139 2.43 5.83 -20.95
C THR A 139 1.18 6.06 -21.79
N ALA A 140 0.71 5.04 -22.50
CA ALA A 140 -0.55 5.04 -23.24
C ALA A 140 -1.35 3.79 -22.85
N TYR A 141 -2.65 3.93 -22.63
CA TYR A 141 -3.49 2.82 -22.20
C TYR A 141 -4.95 2.98 -22.63
N HIS A 142 -5.57 1.84 -22.87
CA HIS A 142 -7.01 1.67 -22.94
C HIS A 142 -7.58 1.47 -21.54
N TYR A 143 -8.89 1.65 -21.39
CA TYR A 143 -9.59 1.31 -20.17
C TYR A 143 -10.92 0.61 -20.43
N ARG A 144 -11.34 -0.21 -19.49
CA ARG A 144 -12.66 -0.86 -19.47
C ARG A 144 -13.10 -1.12 -18.03
N TYR A 145 -14.39 -1.34 -17.83
CA TYR A 145 -14.90 -1.90 -16.58
C TYR A 145 -15.04 -3.40 -16.72
N ASN A 146 -14.62 -4.15 -15.70
CA ASN A 146 -14.86 -5.59 -15.57
C ASN A 146 -15.72 -5.87 -14.32
N LEU A 147 -15.93 -7.16 -14.03
CA LEU A 147 -16.66 -7.58 -12.84
C LEU A 147 -16.06 -6.97 -11.57
N ASP A 148 -14.73 -6.99 -11.49
CA ASP A 148 -13.96 -6.59 -10.32
C ASP A 148 -13.85 -5.08 -10.13
N GLY A 149 -13.99 -4.27 -11.18
CA GLY A 149 -13.95 -2.82 -11.10
C GLY A 149 -13.48 -2.14 -12.38
N TYR A 150 -12.52 -1.22 -12.25
CA TYR A 150 -11.94 -0.45 -13.35
C TYR A 150 -10.57 -1.02 -13.73
N LEU A 151 -10.35 -1.25 -15.01
CA LEU A 151 -9.10 -1.75 -15.57
C LEU A 151 -8.56 -0.75 -16.59
N ALA A 152 -7.30 -0.36 -16.42
CA ALA A 152 -6.49 0.34 -17.40
C ALA A 152 -5.34 -0.58 -17.86
N TYR A 153 -5.08 -0.68 -19.15
CA TYR A 153 -4.11 -1.60 -19.74
C TYR A 153 -3.61 -1.06 -21.08
N ARG A 154 -2.39 -1.40 -21.51
CA ARG A 154 -1.84 -0.87 -22.78
C ARG A 154 -2.47 -1.51 -24.01
N ASP A 155 -1.98 -2.68 -24.37
CA ASP A 155 -2.37 -3.48 -25.54
C ASP A 155 -2.63 -4.93 -25.13
N GLU A 156 -2.99 -5.80 -26.09
CA GLU A 156 -3.10 -7.25 -25.89
C GLU A 156 -2.13 -7.98 -26.85
N PRO A 157 -1.14 -8.76 -26.37
CA PRO A 157 -0.79 -8.96 -24.95
C PRO A 157 -0.23 -7.70 -24.29
N SER A 158 -0.59 -7.48 -23.03
CA SER A 158 -0.19 -6.31 -22.25
C SER A 158 1.14 -6.54 -21.56
N ASP A 159 1.99 -5.50 -21.55
CA ASP A 159 3.16 -5.46 -20.68
C ASP A 159 2.81 -4.97 -19.26
N GLY A 160 1.61 -4.44 -19.06
CA GLY A 160 1.16 -3.99 -17.75
C GLY A 160 -0.29 -3.52 -17.69
N TYR A 161 -0.81 -3.43 -16.47
CA TYR A 161 -2.16 -2.95 -16.19
C TYR A 161 -2.25 -2.28 -14.82
N LEU A 162 -3.30 -1.48 -14.64
CA LEU A 162 -3.81 -1.02 -13.36
C LEU A 162 -5.24 -1.54 -13.18
N GLN A 163 -5.49 -2.27 -12.10
CA GLN A 163 -6.81 -2.72 -11.68
C GLN A 163 -7.19 -2.00 -10.39
N LEU A 164 -8.24 -1.18 -10.45
CA LEU A 164 -8.92 -0.65 -9.27
C LEU A 164 -10.12 -1.55 -8.98
N PHE A 165 -10.03 -2.29 -7.89
CA PHE A 165 -11.09 -3.18 -7.42
C PHE A 165 -12.22 -2.39 -6.76
N ARG A 166 -13.43 -2.96 -6.80
CA ARG A 166 -14.63 -2.42 -6.17
C ARG A 166 -14.52 -2.26 -4.66
N ASN A 167 -13.59 -2.92 -4.00
CA ASN A 167 -13.33 -2.74 -2.57
C ASN A 167 -12.25 -1.68 -2.29
N GLY A 168 -11.76 -0.97 -3.31
CA GLY A 168 -10.78 0.11 -3.18
C GLY A 168 -9.32 -0.34 -3.21
N ILE A 169 -9.06 -1.64 -3.43
CA ILE A 169 -7.69 -2.10 -3.67
C ILE A 169 -7.23 -1.59 -5.04
N ILE A 170 -5.99 -1.10 -5.11
CA ILE A 170 -5.31 -0.78 -6.37
C ILE A 170 -4.21 -1.82 -6.56
N GLU A 171 -4.24 -2.51 -7.69
CA GLU A 171 -3.17 -3.40 -8.16
C GLU A 171 -2.58 -2.81 -9.43
N VAL A 172 -1.27 -2.57 -9.45
CA VAL A 172 -0.55 -2.14 -10.64
C VAL A 172 0.49 -3.19 -10.97
N VAL A 173 0.45 -3.70 -12.20
CA VAL A 173 1.40 -4.68 -12.71
C VAL A 173 2.09 -4.09 -13.92
N GLY A 174 3.41 -4.22 -13.99
CA GLY A 174 4.18 -3.85 -15.16
C GLY A 174 5.34 -4.79 -15.40
N PRO A 175 6.13 -4.57 -16.46
CA PRO A 175 7.33 -5.35 -16.69
C PRO A 175 8.31 -4.99 -15.57
N ALA A 176 8.96 -5.99 -14.96
CA ALA A 176 10.10 -5.80 -14.05
C ALA A 176 11.44 -5.80 -14.80
N ALA A 177 11.52 -6.54 -15.91
CA ALA A 177 12.67 -6.65 -16.79
C ALA A 177 12.23 -7.27 -18.13
N SER A 178 13.01 -7.10 -19.19
CA SER A 178 12.86 -7.92 -20.41
C SER A 178 13.46 -9.33 -20.18
N LYS A 179 12.91 -10.36 -20.84
CA LYS A 179 13.49 -11.72 -20.82
C LYS A 179 14.90 -11.79 -21.43
N GLU A 180 15.18 -10.93 -22.40
CA GLU A 180 16.46 -10.86 -23.12
C GLU A 180 17.52 -10.19 -22.26
N GLU A 181 17.23 -9.00 -21.73
CA GLU A 181 18.19 -8.21 -20.98
C GLU A 181 18.31 -8.66 -19.52
N LYS A 182 17.18 -9.04 -18.90
CA LYS A 182 17.06 -9.39 -17.48
C LYS A 182 17.58 -8.30 -16.54
N LEU A 183 17.45 -7.05 -16.96
CA LEU A 183 17.84 -5.86 -16.21
C LEU A 183 16.60 -5.19 -15.61
N ILE A 184 16.62 -4.97 -14.31
CA ILE A 184 15.56 -4.30 -13.55
C ILE A 184 15.91 -2.82 -13.43
N PRO A 185 15.16 -1.88 -14.04
CA PRO A 185 15.38 -0.44 -13.90
C PRO A 185 14.88 0.05 -12.53
N ALA A 186 15.55 -0.38 -11.47
CA ALA A 186 15.14 -0.13 -10.07
C ALA A 186 15.08 1.37 -9.73
N ILE A 187 15.93 2.19 -10.34
CA ILE A 187 15.91 3.65 -10.18
C ILE A 187 14.59 4.22 -10.71
N ASP A 188 14.24 3.89 -11.95
CA ASP A 188 13.02 4.38 -12.59
C ASP A 188 11.76 3.88 -11.89
N TYR A 189 11.77 2.63 -11.40
CA TYR A 189 10.67 2.10 -10.60
C TYR A 189 10.53 2.81 -9.26
N GLY A 190 11.66 3.06 -8.58
CA GLY A 190 11.65 3.84 -7.34
C GLY A 190 11.03 5.22 -7.55
N ALA A 191 11.44 5.95 -8.61
CA ALA A 191 10.91 7.27 -8.92
C ALA A 191 9.40 7.23 -9.25
N GLN A 192 8.98 6.30 -10.11
CA GLN A 192 7.56 6.15 -10.45
C GLN A 192 6.68 5.82 -9.24
N ILE A 193 7.17 5.00 -8.30
CA ILE A 193 6.47 4.70 -7.05
C ILE A 193 6.43 5.92 -6.13
N HIS A 194 7.54 6.65 -5.99
CA HIS A 194 7.62 7.87 -5.18
C HIS A 194 6.64 8.93 -5.68
N ASP A 195 6.59 9.18 -6.97
CA ASP A 195 5.69 10.16 -7.58
C ASP A 195 4.21 9.75 -7.49
N SER A 196 3.91 8.46 -7.68
CA SER A 196 2.53 8.00 -7.86
C SER A 196 1.84 7.59 -6.57
N LEU A 197 2.56 7.10 -5.56
CA LEU A 197 1.96 6.62 -4.32
C LEU A 197 1.15 7.72 -3.58
N PRO A 198 1.64 8.97 -3.43
CA PRO A 198 0.83 10.06 -2.87
C PRO A 198 -0.45 10.33 -3.65
N ILE A 199 -0.40 10.24 -4.97
CA ILE A 199 -1.57 10.44 -5.85
C ILE A 199 -2.60 9.33 -5.59
N TYR A 200 -2.16 8.08 -5.48
CA TYR A 200 -3.04 6.94 -5.20
C TYR A 200 -3.72 7.09 -3.83
N ILE A 201 -2.94 7.43 -2.79
CA ILE A 201 -3.48 7.66 -1.44
C ILE A 201 -4.45 8.85 -1.40
N SER A 202 -4.14 9.93 -2.13
CA SER A 202 -5.02 11.09 -2.25
C SER A 202 -6.33 10.74 -2.97
N ALA A 203 -6.28 9.96 -4.05
CA ALA A 203 -7.47 9.52 -4.75
C ALA A 203 -8.39 8.65 -3.87
N LEU A 204 -7.81 7.77 -3.05
CA LEU A 204 -8.56 6.97 -2.06
C LEU A 204 -9.17 7.85 -0.96
N LYS A 205 -8.45 8.89 -0.51
CA LYS A 205 -8.95 9.89 0.46
C LYS A 205 -10.20 10.61 -0.05
N ASP A 206 -10.18 11.05 -1.31
CA ASP A 206 -11.23 11.88 -1.90
C ASP A 206 -12.58 11.15 -1.97
N ILE A 207 -12.56 9.83 -2.14
CA ILE A 207 -13.77 8.99 -2.10
C ILE A 207 -14.12 8.50 -0.68
N GLY A 208 -13.46 9.02 0.35
CA GLY A 208 -13.78 8.76 1.75
C GLY A 208 -13.19 7.48 2.34
N LEU A 209 -12.22 6.83 1.68
CA LEU A 209 -11.45 5.76 2.30
C LEU A 209 -10.39 6.35 3.23
N SER A 210 -10.30 5.79 4.43
CA SER A 210 -9.35 6.23 5.45
C SER A 210 -8.25 5.18 5.67
N PRO A 211 -7.05 5.63 6.08
CA PRO A 211 -6.01 4.77 6.62
C PRO A 211 -6.54 3.77 7.66
N PRO A 212 -5.82 2.65 7.86
CA PRO A 212 -4.53 2.31 7.29
C PRO A 212 -4.61 1.71 5.88
N PHE A 213 -3.54 1.96 5.12
CA PHE A 213 -3.29 1.34 3.82
C PHE A 213 -2.01 0.49 3.91
N LEU A 214 -2.08 -0.77 3.48
CA LEU A 214 -0.89 -1.59 3.26
C LEU A 214 -0.38 -1.36 1.84
N ILE A 215 0.90 -1.03 1.70
CA ILE A 215 1.57 -0.97 0.41
C ILE A 215 2.53 -2.15 0.33
N ALA A 216 2.42 -2.93 -0.73
CA ALA A 216 3.26 -4.09 -0.95
C ALA A 216 3.83 -4.07 -2.37
N LEU A 217 5.15 -4.26 -2.46
CA LEU A 217 5.86 -4.39 -3.71
C LEU A 217 6.36 -5.83 -3.85
N SER A 218 6.06 -6.45 -4.99
CA SER A 218 6.48 -7.83 -5.29
C SER A 218 7.07 -7.89 -6.69
N LEU A 219 8.06 -8.75 -6.90
CA LEU A 219 8.58 -9.07 -8.23
C LEU A 219 8.49 -10.57 -8.48
N ILE A 220 8.06 -10.96 -9.67
CA ILE A 220 7.89 -12.36 -10.08
C ILE A 220 8.65 -12.68 -11.35
N GLY A 221 9.13 -13.92 -11.46
CA GLY A 221 9.94 -14.38 -12.60
C GLY A 221 11.33 -13.73 -12.66
N VAL A 222 11.82 -13.19 -11.55
CA VAL A 222 13.06 -12.37 -11.52
C VAL A 222 14.33 -13.17 -11.22
N ARG A 223 14.27 -14.51 -11.15
CA ARG A 223 15.48 -15.31 -10.96
C ARG A 223 16.45 -15.06 -12.10
N ASN A 224 17.71 -14.85 -11.76
CA ASN A 224 18.79 -14.48 -12.69
C ASN A 224 18.69 -13.07 -13.28
N CYS A 225 17.72 -12.25 -12.88
CA CYS A 225 17.74 -10.82 -13.16
C CYS A 225 18.76 -10.12 -12.27
N THR A 226 19.19 -8.95 -12.71
CA THR A 226 20.02 -8.03 -11.92
C THR A 226 19.48 -6.61 -12.04
N ILE A 227 19.89 -5.73 -11.13
CA ILE A 227 19.52 -4.31 -11.23
C ILE A 227 20.32 -3.63 -12.34
N PHE A 228 19.62 -2.87 -13.17
CA PHE A 228 20.24 -1.92 -14.08
C PHE A 228 20.91 -0.81 -13.28
N VAL A 229 22.22 -0.69 -13.46
CA VAL A 229 23.02 0.40 -12.92
C VAL A 229 23.57 1.23 -14.08
N PRO A 230 23.39 2.56 -14.07
CA PRO A 230 24.09 3.46 -14.98
C PRO A 230 25.62 3.27 -14.88
N ARG A 231 26.34 3.58 -15.97
CA ARG A 231 27.76 3.24 -16.26
C ARG A 231 28.84 3.64 -15.22
N HIS A 232 28.46 4.16 -14.05
CA HIS A 232 29.38 4.66 -13.02
C HIS A 232 29.25 4.00 -11.64
N HIS A 233 28.43 2.95 -11.47
CA HIS A 233 28.34 2.22 -10.19
C HIS A 233 29.29 1.00 -10.15
N PRO A 234 30.31 0.97 -9.27
CA PRO A 234 31.43 0.04 -9.38
C PRO A 234 31.19 -1.32 -8.65
N LEU A 235 30.04 -1.99 -8.90
CA LEU A 235 29.61 -3.35 -8.48
C LEU A 235 29.05 -3.47 -7.03
N PRO A 236 28.10 -4.40 -6.71
CA PRO A 236 27.87 -5.76 -7.26
C PRO A 236 26.64 -5.94 -8.18
N ASN A 237 26.80 -6.72 -9.26
CA ASN A 237 25.75 -7.13 -10.19
C ASN A 237 25.35 -8.59 -9.94
N GLN A 238 24.94 -8.92 -8.71
CA GLN A 238 24.58 -10.30 -8.36
C GLN A 238 23.21 -10.64 -8.94
N LYS A 239 23.13 -11.85 -9.52
CA LYS A 239 21.88 -12.42 -9.98
C LYS A 239 20.97 -12.70 -8.79
N ILE A 240 19.73 -12.24 -8.87
CA ILE A 240 18.68 -12.58 -7.91
C ILE A 240 18.51 -14.11 -7.89
N ASP A 241 18.51 -14.68 -6.69
CA ASP A 241 18.59 -16.12 -6.42
C ASP A 241 17.24 -16.86 -6.45
N ARG A 242 16.13 -16.13 -6.58
CA ARG A 242 14.76 -16.65 -6.50
C ARG A 242 13.82 -15.99 -7.49
N ASP A 243 12.74 -16.68 -7.83
CA ASP A 243 11.75 -16.18 -8.80
C ASP A 243 10.79 -15.15 -8.21
N LEU A 244 10.48 -15.26 -6.92
CA LEU A 244 9.55 -14.41 -6.21
C LEU A 244 10.29 -13.58 -5.16
N LEU A 245 10.28 -12.25 -5.33
CA LEU A 245 10.72 -11.28 -4.33
C LEU A 245 9.49 -10.61 -3.70
N LEU A 246 9.24 -10.90 -2.43
CA LEU A 246 8.28 -10.16 -1.61
C LEU A 246 9.08 -9.12 -0.80
N LEU A 247 8.91 -7.84 -1.12
CA LEU A 247 9.63 -6.77 -0.43
C LEU A 247 8.92 -6.39 0.88
N PRO A 248 9.65 -5.78 1.85
CA PRO A 248 9.08 -5.27 3.07
C PRO A 248 7.81 -4.43 2.84
N GLU A 249 6.76 -4.73 3.61
CA GLU A 249 5.47 -4.05 3.52
C GLU A 249 5.52 -2.69 4.22
N ILE A 250 4.83 -1.70 3.64
CA ILE A 250 4.66 -0.38 4.24
C ILE A 250 3.24 -0.27 4.80
N LEU A 251 3.12 0.24 6.01
CA LEU A 251 1.84 0.60 6.60
C LEU A 251 1.69 2.13 6.67
N ILE A 252 0.77 2.69 5.90
CA ILE A 252 0.40 4.11 5.99
C ILE A 252 -0.74 4.23 6.97
N GLU A 253 -0.46 4.70 8.19
CA GLU A 253 -1.43 4.81 9.28
C GLU A 253 -2.23 6.12 9.27
N GLN A 254 -1.75 7.14 8.58
CA GLN A 254 -2.36 8.47 8.51
C GLN A 254 -2.03 9.14 7.17
N PHE A 255 -2.80 10.15 6.77
CA PHE A 255 -2.58 10.85 5.50
C PHE A 255 -1.36 11.76 5.48
N ASP A 256 -0.86 12.15 6.64
CA ASP A 256 0.38 12.91 6.80
C ASP A 256 1.52 11.94 7.13
N PHE A 257 2.27 11.52 6.11
CA PHE A 257 3.30 10.50 6.24
C PHE A 257 4.60 10.94 5.54
N ASP A 258 5.74 10.52 6.09
CA ASP A 258 7.06 10.74 5.49
C ASP A 258 7.32 9.64 4.46
N LEU A 259 7.01 9.94 3.19
CA LEU A 259 7.12 8.99 2.09
C LEU A 259 8.55 8.44 1.94
N ASP A 260 9.56 9.30 2.02
CA ASP A 260 10.97 8.94 1.85
C ASP A 260 11.36 7.87 2.87
N ARG A 261 11.00 8.09 4.14
CA ARG A 261 11.27 7.14 5.22
C ARG A 261 10.58 5.80 5.00
N LEU A 262 9.35 5.81 4.48
CA LEU A 262 8.58 4.58 4.25
C LEU A 262 9.13 3.78 3.06
N LEU A 263 9.53 4.43 1.98
CA LEU A 263 10.04 3.76 0.77
C LEU A 263 11.47 3.24 0.92
N LYS A 264 12.25 3.77 1.87
CA LYS A 264 13.65 3.38 2.08
C LYS A 264 13.83 1.87 2.23
N GLN A 265 13.12 1.25 3.17
CA GLN A 265 13.30 -0.17 3.48
C GLN A 265 12.98 -1.10 2.29
N PRO A 266 11.83 -0.99 1.59
CA PRO A 266 11.56 -1.86 0.45
C PRO A 266 12.49 -1.63 -0.74
N LEU A 267 12.91 -0.38 -0.99
CA LEU A 267 13.86 -0.10 -2.06
C LEU A 267 15.26 -0.63 -1.70
N ASP A 268 15.74 -0.43 -0.48
CA ASP A 268 17.00 -1.05 -0.03
C ASP A 268 16.95 -2.57 -0.19
N ALA A 269 15.84 -3.22 0.19
CA ALA A 269 15.68 -4.67 0.04
C ALA A 269 15.71 -5.13 -1.43
N LEU A 270 15.15 -4.36 -2.36
CA LEU A 270 15.27 -4.62 -3.80
C LEU A 270 16.74 -4.57 -4.24
N TRP A 271 17.46 -3.54 -3.81
CA TRP A 271 18.89 -3.37 -4.11
C TRP A 271 19.76 -4.49 -3.49
N ASN A 272 19.44 -4.91 -2.26
CA ASN A 272 20.08 -6.05 -1.59
C ASN A 272 19.91 -7.35 -2.37
N ALA A 273 18.77 -7.56 -3.03
CA ALA A 273 18.53 -8.76 -3.83
C ALA A 273 19.50 -8.88 -5.02
N SER A 274 20.09 -7.77 -5.47
CA SER A 274 21.12 -7.74 -6.51
C SER A 274 22.54 -7.53 -5.97
N GLY A 275 22.73 -7.62 -4.64
CA GLY A 275 24.03 -7.58 -3.96
C GLY A 275 24.48 -6.20 -3.48
N TYR A 276 23.72 -5.12 -3.72
CA TYR A 276 24.04 -3.79 -3.21
C TYR A 276 23.69 -3.66 -1.73
N ASP A 277 24.35 -2.75 -1.01
CA ASP A 277 24.10 -2.49 0.41
C ASP A 277 22.83 -1.67 0.66
N LYS A 278 22.56 -0.67 -0.19
CA LYS A 278 21.38 0.20 -0.13
C LYS A 278 21.01 0.77 -1.51
N SER A 279 19.80 1.32 -1.62
CA SER A 279 19.39 2.09 -2.79
C SER A 279 20.17 3.42 -2.86
N PRO A 280 20.64 3.85 -4.05
CA PRO A 280 21.29 5.14 -4.24
C PRO A 280 20.30 6.32 -4.27
N GLN A 281 18.99 6.05 -4.21
CA GLN A 281 17.91 7.04 -4.28
C GLN A 281 17.65 7.75 -2.95
N PHE A 282 18.44 7.45 -1.92
CA PHE A 282 18.38 8.12 -0.62
C PHE A 282 19.75 8.70 -0.27
N ASP A 283 19.76 9.92 0.25
CA ASP A 283 20.97 10.52 0.80
C ASP A 283 21.32 9.96 2.19
N ASP A 284 22.42 10.45 2.77
CA ASP A 284 22.87 10.00 4.10
C ASP A 284 21.96 10.47 5.24
N SER A 285 21.02 11.38 4.98
CA SER A 285 19.95 11.81 5.89
C SER A 285 18.63 11.08 5.65
N GLU A 286 18.65 10.00 4.85
CA GLU A 286 17.48 9.21 4.45
C GLU A 286 16.42 9.99 3.67
N LYS A 287 16.82 11.07 2.99
CA LYS A 287 15.92 11.86 2.13
C LYS A 287 16.04 11.46 0.68
N TRP A 288 14.92 11.54 -0.03
CA TRP A 288 14.85 11.18 -1.44
C TRP A 288 15.80 12.05 -2.26
N ARG A 289 16.55 11.39 -3.13
CA ARG A 289 17.48 12.03 -4.07
C ARG A 289 17.08 11.63 -5.48
N ASP A 290 16.71 12.64 -6.27
CA ASP A 290 16.49 12.43 -7.70
C ASP A 290 17.77 11.93 -8.34
N TYR A 291 17.65 10.77 -8.98
CA TYR A 291 18.67 10.19 -9.81
C TYR A 291 18.20 10.37 -11.25
N PRO A 292 19.02 10.92 -12.16
CA PRO A 292 18.59 11.08 -13.54
C PRO A 292 18.27 9.71 -14.13
N SER A 293 16.99 9.51 -14.51
CA SER A 293 16.55 8.36 -15.31
C SER A 293 17.29 8.42 -16.64
N SER A 294 18.00 7.35 -16.97
CA SER A 294 18.81 7.24 -18.18
C SER A 294 17.97 7.16 -19.45
#